data_AF-A0A6N7XUM7-F1
#
_entry.id   AF-A0A6N7XUM7-F1
#
_cell.length_a   1.000
_cell.length_b   1.000
_cell.length_c   1.000
_cell.angle_alpha   90.00
_cell.angle_beta   90.00
_cell.angle_gamma   90.00
#
_symmetry.space_group_name_H-M   'P 1'
#
loop_
_entity.id
_entity.type
_entity.pdbx_description
1 polymer ?
#
loop_
_entity_poly.entity_id
_entity_poly.type
_entity_poly.pdbx_seq_one_letter_code
_entity_poly.pdbx_strand_id
1 'polypeptide(L)' 'MEELIKRINELSHKSKTIGLTDEEKEEQQKLRQEYLKIFRGNMKRTLMEVKVVDEEGNDVTPEKLKEEQRKKHMN' A
#
# COMPACT_ATOMS: atom_id res chain seq x y z
N MET A 1 5.74 6.03 -11.26
CA MET A 1 5.83 5.34 -9.96
C MET A 1 7.26 5.32 -9.45
N GLU A 2 8.22 4.95 -10.31
CA GLU A 2 9.65 4.98 -9.99
C GLU A 2 10.14 6.36 -9.53
N GLU A 3 9.79 7.43 -10.26
CA GLU A 3 10.12 8.82 -9.87
C GLU A 3 9.56 9.21 -8.49
N LEU A 4 8.32 8.81 -8.19
CA LEU A 4 7.68 9.09 -6.91
C LEU A 4 8.40 8.37 -5.76
N ILE A 5 8.76 7.10 -5.95
CA ILE A 5 9.51 6.30 -4.96
C ILE A 5 10.91 6.87 -4.77
N LYS A 6 11.58 7.24 -5.86
CA LYS A 6 12.91 7.87 -5.84
C LYS A 6 12.88 9.15 -5.02
N ARG A 7 11.91 10.03 -5.27
CA ARG A 7 11.76 11.28 -4.52
C ARG A 7 11.45 11.06 -3.04
N ILE A 8 10.60 10.09 -2.70
CA ILE A 8 10.35 9.71 -1.29
C ILE A 8 11.63 9.22 -0.62
N ASN A 9 12.46 8.44 -1.32
CA ASN A 9 13.73 7.94 -0.80
C ASN A 9 14.75 9.07 -0.61
N GLU A 10 14.84 10.01 -1.55
CA GLU A 10 15.68 11.21 -1.43
C GLU A 10 15.30 12.03 -0.20
N LEU A 11 14.01 12.35 -0.03
CA LEU A 11 13.51 13.07 1.15
C LEU A 11 13.72 12.27 2.44
N SER A 12 13.56 10.94 2.39
CA SER A 12 13.82 10.09 3.55
C SER A 12 15.30 10.04 3.92
N HIS A 13 16.21 10.09 2.96
CA HIS A 13 17.64 10.12 3.21
C HIS A 13 18.07 11.49 3.76
N LYS A 14 17.53 12.57 3.20
CA LYS A 14 17.75 13.94 3.68
C LYS A 14 17.25 14.12 5.12
N SER A 15 16.06 13.60 5.42
CA SER A 15 15.49 13.58 6.78
C SER A 15 16.40 12.94 7.82
N LYS A 16 17.08 11.83 7.47
CA LYS A 16 17.97 11.11 8.39
C LYS A 16 19.34 11.76 8.58
N THR A 17 19.79 12.56 7.61
CA THR A 17 21.16 13.10 7.59
C THR A 17 21.21 14.54 8.10
N ILE A 18 20.43 15.42 7.48
CA ILE A 18 20.48 16.87 7.69
C ILE A 18 19.17 17.41 8.29
N GLY A 19 18.10 16.61 8.23
CA GLY A 19 16.74 17.05 8.56
C GLY A 19 16.00 17.59 7.34
N LEU A 20 14.68 17.74 7.47
CA LEU A 20 13.82 18.29 6.42
C LEU A 20 13.36 19.70 6.82
N THR A 21 13.28 20.59 5.84
CA THR A 21 12.54 21.85 6.00
C THR A 21 11.04 21.57 6.09
N ASP A 22 10.24 22.53 6.54
CA ASP A 22 8.79 22.33 6.67
C ASP A 22 8.12 22.13 5.31
N GLU A 23 8.59 22.81 4.25
CA GLU A 23 8.15 22.59 2.88
C GLU A 23 8.45 21.16 2.40
N GLU A 24 9.63 20.63 2.72
CA GLU A 24 10.01 19.27 2.34
C GLU A 24 9.25 18.20 3.14
N LYS A 25 8.89 18.48 4.39
CA LYS A 25 8.00 17.60 5.17
C LYS A 25 6.61 17.53 4.55
N GLU A 26 6.06 18.67 4.13
CA GLU A 26 4.78 18.69 3.43
C GLU A 26 4.84 17.95 2.10
N GLU A 27 5.91 18.16 1.31
CA GLU A 27 6.15 17.43 0.07
C GLU A 27 6.22 15.92 0.34
N GLN A 28 6.99 15.50 1.34
CA GLN A 28 7.12 14.10 1.71
C GLN A 28 5.78 13.48 2.12
N GLN A 29 4.97 14.22 2.88
CA GLN A 29 3.66 13.75 3.32
C GLN A 29 2.70 13.59 2.13
N LYS A 30 2.66 14.56 1.21
CA LYS A 30 1.85 14.48 -0.02
C LYS A 30 2.24 13.27 -0.87
N LEU A 31 3.54 13.09 -1.12
CA LEU A 31 4.06 11.96 -1.90
C LEU A 31 3.74 10.61 -1.25
N ARG A 32 3.86 10.51 0.07
CA ARG A 32 3.49 9.28 0.81
C ARG A 32 2.01 8.98 0.73
N GLN A 33 1.14 9.99 0.79
CA GLN A 33 -0.31 9.79 0.65
C GLN A 33 -0.67 9.30 -0.75
N GLU A 34 -0.05 9.87 -1.78
CA GLU A 34 -0.25 9.44 -3.16
C GLU A 34 0.24 8.00 -3.38
N TYR A 35 1.44 7.67 -2.89
CA TYR A 35 1.95 6.29 -2.91
C TYR A 35 0.97 5.31 -2.24
N LEU A 36 0.49 5.64 -1.04
CA LEU A 36 -0.43 4.78 -0.29
C LEU A 36 -1.76 4.60 -1.00
N LYS A 37 -2.28 5.61 -1.69
CA LYS A 37 -3.51 5.49 -2.49
C LYS A 37 -3.33 4.47 -3.60
N ILE A 38 -2.23 4.55 -4.34
CA ILE A 38 -1.96 3.63 -5.45
C ILE A 38 -1.66 2.22 -4.91
N PHE A 39 -0.84 2.13 -3.86
CA PHE A 39 -0.51 0.88 -3.20
C PHE A 39 -1.76 0.15 -2.68
N ARG A 40 -2.68 0.86 -2.00
CA ARG A 40 -3.94 0.27 -1.51
C ARG A 40 -4.82 -0.26 -2.65
N GLY A 41 -4.84 0.44 -3.79
CA GLY A 41 -5.56 -0.03 -4.98
C GLY A 41 -4.99 -1.35 -5.52
N ASN A 42 -3.67 -1.41 -5.68
CA ASN A 42 -2.98 -2.62 -6.12
C ASN A 42 -3.14 -3.77 -5.11
N MET A 43 -2.96 -3.50 -3.82
CA MET A 43 -3.14 -4.49 -2.76
C MET A 43 -4.57 -5.03 -2.72
N LYS A 44 -5.60 -4.18 -2.89
CA LYS A 44 -6.99 -4.65 -2.97
C LYS A 44 -7.17 -5.62 -4.14
N ARG A 45 -6.53 -5.38 -5.29
CA ARG A 45 -6.59 -6.31 -6.43
C ARG A 45 -5.93 -7.65 -6.09
N THR A 46 -4.72 -7.63 -5.54
CA THR A 46 -4.03 -8.86 -5.11
C THR A 46 -4.85 -9.65 -4.09
N LEU A 47 -5.42 -8.97 -3.08
CA LEU A 47 -6.28 -9.59 -2.08
C LEU A 47 -7.54 -10.26 -2.67
N MET A 48 -8.00 -9.84 -3.84
CA MET A 48 -9.14 -10.47 -4.52
C MET A 48 -8.76 -11.78 -5.21
N GLU A 49 -7.47 -12.05 -5.41
CA GLU A 49 -6.95 -13.21 -6.14
C GLU A 49 -6.27 -14.22 -5.22
N VAL A 50 -5.85 -13.80 -4.02
CA VAL A 50 -5.17 -14.67 -3.06
C VAL A 50 -6.11 -15.22 -1.99
N LYS A 51 -5.78 -16.40 -1.50
CA LYS A 51 -6.39 -17.06 -0.35
C LYS A 51 -5.34 -17.15 0.76
N VAL A 52 -5.74 -16.82 1.98
CA VAL A 52 -4.87 -16.92 3.16
C VAL A 52 -5.10 -18.29 3.79
N VAL A 53 -4.02 -19.06 3.91
CA VAL A 53 -4.01 -20.37 4.58
C VAL A 53 -3.11 -20.32 5.80
N ASP A 54 -3.49 -21.03 6.86
CA ASP A 54 -2.63 -21.21 8.03
C ASP A 54 -1.59 -22.32 7.78
N GLU A 55 -0.71 -22.55 8.76
CA GLU A 55 0.33 -23.58 8.69
C GLU A 55 -0.24 -25.02 8.63
N GLU A 56 -1.48 -25.21 9.07
CA GLU A 56 -2.21 -26.48 9.04
C GLU A 56 -2.98 -26.68 7.71
N GLY A 57 -3.00 -25.67 6.84
CA GLY A 57 -3.66 -25.70 5.53
C GLY A 57 -5.14 -25.28 5.54
N ASN A 58 -5.66 -24.79 6.67
CA ASN A 58 -7.03 -24.29 6.74
C ASN A 58 -7.15 -22.90 6.09
N ASP A 59 -8.29 -22.66 5.44
CA ASP A 59 -8.61 -21.35 4.85
C ASP A 59 -9.02 -20.34 5.92
N VAL A 60 -8.06 -19.52 6.33
CA VAL A 60 -8.25 -18.44 7.29
C VAL A 60 -8.45 -17.09 6.60
N THR A 61 -8.83 -17.08 5.32
CA THR A 61 -9.16 -15.83 4.61
C THR A 61 -10.30 -15.12 5.35
N PRO A 62 -10.14 -13.83 5.73
CA PRO A 62 -11.17 -13.11 6.47
C PRO A 62 -12.53 -13.10 5.75
N GLU A 63 -13.63 -13.34 6.47
CA GLU A 63 -14.97 -13.44 5.87
C GLU A 63 -15.37 -12.20 5.07
N LYS A 64 -14.99 -11.00 5.55
CA LYS A 64 -15.20 -9.74 4.82
C LYS A 64 -14.54 -9.75 3.44
N LEU A 65 -13.36 -10.37 3.31
CA LEU A 65 -12.65 -10.48 2.04
C LEU A 65 -13.33 -11.51 1.11
N LYS A 66 -13.76 -12.65 1.66
CA LYS A 66 -14.53 -13.66 0.91
C LYS A 66 -15.84 -13.07 0.36
N GLU A 67 -16.56 -12.26 1.14
CA GLU A 67 -17.76 -11.57 0.68
C GLU A 67 -17.48 -10.60 -0.47
N GLU A 68 -16.44 -9.78 -0.35
CA GLU A 68 -16.03 -8.84 -1.40
C GLU A 68 -15.61 -9.57 -2.69
N GLN A 69 -14.90 -10.70 -2.57
CA GLN A 69 -14.55 -11.56 -3.71
C GLN A 69 -15.79 -12.17 -4.39
N ARG A 70 -16.77 -12.64 -3.60
CA ARG A 70 -18.04 -13.18 -4.13
C ARG A 70 -18.84 -12.11 -4.89
N LYS A 71 -19.00 -10.92 -4.31
CA LYS A 71 -19.71 -9.80 -4.97
C LYS A 71 -19.07 -9.41 -6.30
N LYS A 72 -17.74 -9.43 -6.39
CA LYS A 72 -17.01 -9.14 -7.64
C LYS A 72 -17.28 -10.17 -8.74
N HIS A 73 -17.42 -11.45 -8.41
CA HIS A 73 -17.70 -12.51 -9.40
C HIS A 73 -19.16 -12.57 -9.87
N MET A 74 -20.08 -11.89 -9.17
CA MET A 74 -21.51 -11.85 -9.51
C MET A 74 -21.89 -10.68 -10.43
N ASN A 75 -20.96 -9.77 -10.72
CA ASN A 75 -21.11 -8.64 -11.64
C ASN A 75 -20.30 -8.88 -12.92
#